data_AF-A6GA48-F1
#
_entry.id   AF-A6GA48-F1
#
_cell.length_a   1.000
_cell.length_b   1.000
_cell.length_c   1.000
_cell.angle_alpha   90.00
_cell.angle_beta   90.00
_cell.angle_gamma   90.00
#
_symmetry.space_group_name_H-M   'P 1'
#
loop_
_entity.id
_entity.type
_entity.pdbx_description
1 polymer ?
#
loop_
_entity_poly.entity_id
_entity_poly.type
_entity_poly.pdbx_seq_one_letter_code
_entity_poly.pdbx_strand_id
1 'polypeptide(L)'
;MNDNECRSIEEAPPSHPEDGVDRRGFMRMLGAASVPLLAQACVDEAADEAPAGLERMRGTNPPTTTSVQVWRSRKNQPIVSREEHLSIDPALTAYLSLGDQCRVIRDTGEYALYTVGQIRNENPDSRVRMGMGARCRLGTTNTFNATLSTTVVAQGLSDQEASAQNEFVERLVDDGHSQSFIAIAPHGGFIERYTDDQAELMQSSLAGKGASSWLCKGYRSGRSGCARASATSSLVCSRARASRSPCPPRSTSTPATAPTTWSTG
;
A
#
# COMPACT_ATOMS: atom_id res chain seq x y z
N MET A 1 12.98 12.80 35.24
CA MET A 1 13.32 13.49 33.98
C MET A 1 12.06 14.23 33.58
N ASN A 2 12.16 15.55 33.51
CA ASN A 2 11.03 16.48 33.62
C ASN A 2 10.23 16.59 32.30
N ASP A 3 8.93 16.40 32.39
CA ASP A 3 7.93 16.58 31.33
C ASP A 3 7.42 18.03 31.29
N ASN A 4 8.25 18.99 30.89
CA ASN A 4 7.79 20.38 30.82
C ASN A 4 8.52 21.22 29.77
N GLU A 5 8.29 20.93 28.49
CA GLU A 5 8.64 21.87 27.41
C GLU A 5 7.81 21.60 26.13
N CYS A 6 6.52 21.94 26.17
CA CYS A 6 5.73 22.20 24.97
C CYS A 6 5.14 23.61 25.11
N ARG A 7 5.95 24.61 24.75
CA ARG A 7 5.53 26.02 24.70
C ARG A 7 4.60 26.26 23.52
N SER A 8 3.53 26.98 23.81
CA SER A 8 2.54 27.55 22.90
C SER A 8 3.20 28.43 21.84
N ILE A 9 2.91 28.16 20.57
CA ILE A 9 3.12 29.11 19.47
C ILE A 9 1.75 29.72 19.20
N GLU A 10 1.68 31.04 19.37
CA GLU A 10 0.55 31.90 19.06
C GLU A 10 0.49 32.07 17.52
N GLU A 11 -0.47 31.42 16.86
CA GLU A 11 -0.69 31.54 15.42
C GLU A 11 -1.48 32.82 15.10
N ALA A 12 -0.88 33.71 14.31
CA ALA A 12 -1.57 34.84 13.68
C ALA A 12 -2.52 34.35 12.56
N PRO A 13 -3.65 35.02 12.30
CA PRO A 13 -4.62 34.59 11.30
C PRO A 13 -4.10 34.82 9.87
N PRO A 14 -4.17 33.82 8.97
CA PRO A 14 -3.84 34.04 7.57
C PRO A 14 -4.97 34.80 6.87
N SER A 15 -4.60 35.94 6.28
CA SER A 15 -5.41 36.68 5.31
C SER A 15 -5.58 35.86 4.02
N HIS A 16 -6.82 35.62 3.62
CA HIS A 16 -7.17 34.99 2.34
C HIS A 16 -6.88 35.90 1.14
N PRO A 17 -6.16 35.45 0.11
CA PRO A 17 -6.37 35.88 -1.26
C PRO A 17 -7.30 34.89 -1.97
N GLU A 18 -8.32 35.41 -2.64
CA GLU A 18 -9.09 34.67 -3.62
C GLU A 18 -8.23 34.46 -4.87
N ASP A 19 -7.63 33.28 -5.01
CA ASP A 19 -6.94 32.85 -6.23
C ASP A 19 -7.68 31.64 -6.83
N GLY A 20 -8.36 31.89 -7.94
CA GLY A 20 -8.97 30.86 -8.76
C GLY A 20 -7.90 29.90 -9.29
N VAL A 21 -8.07 28.60 -9.02
CA VAL A 21 -7.17 27.55 -9.49
C VAL A 21 -7.33 27.37 -11.00
N ASP A 22 -6.42 27.96 -11.77
CA ASP A 22 -6.26 27.70 -13.20
C ASP A 22 -5.86 26.23 -13.42
N ARG A 23 -6.53 25.55 -14.36
CA ARG A 23 -6.27 24.17 -14.80
C ARG A 23 -4.80 23.93 -15.22
N ARG A 24 -4.03 24.98 -15.52
CA ARG A 24 -2.60 24.89 -15.84
C ARG A 24 -1.67 24.94 -14.61
N GLY A 25 -2.16 25.36 -13.44
CA GLY A 25 -1.40 25.38 -12.19
C GLY A 25 -1.20 23.97 -11.58
N PHE A 26 -2.19 23.09 -11.72
CA PHE A 26 -2.16 21.72 -11.20
C PHE A 26 -1.04 20.87 -11.83
N MET A 27 -0.74 21.08 -13.12
CA MET A 27 0.29 20.32 -13.85
C MET A 27 1.73 20.71 -13.51
N ARG A 28 1.97 21.84 -12.82
CA ARG A 28 3.32 22.27 -12.42
C ARG A 28 3.70 21.89 -10.99
N MET A 29 2.75 21.40 -10.18
CA MET A 29 3.02 20.91 -8.82
C MET A 29 3.41 19.41 -8.79
N LEU A 30 3.30 18.72 -9.93
CA LEU A 30 3.83 17.37 -10.13
C LEU A 30 5.30 17.46 -10.57
N GLY A 31 6.18 17.69 -9.59
CA GLY A 31 7.61 17.58 -9.77
C GLY A 31 8.00 16.16 -10.21
N ALA A 32 8.41 16.02 -11.47
CA ALA A 32 9.36 15.04 -12.01
C ALA A 32 9.21 13.53 -11.68
N ALA A 33 8.05 13.02 -11.25
CA ALA A 33 7.87 11.58 -11.02
C ALA A 33 6.48 11.04 -11.38
N SER A 34 5.86 11.53 -12.45
CA SER A 34 4.65 10.91 -13.01
C SER A 34 4.41 11.35 -14.45
N VAL A 35 5.18 10.75 -15.36
CA VAL A 35 4.73 10.67 -16.76
C VAL A 35 3.55 9.70 -16.77
N PRO A 36 2.35 10.08 -17.24
CA PRO A 36 1.30 9.11 -17.50
C PRO A 36 1.79 8.25 -18.67
N LEU A 37 2.20 7.03 -18.37
CA LEU A 37 2.55 6.04 -19.38
C LEU A 37 1.23 5.57 -20.00
N LEU A 38 0.78 6.26 -21.04
CA LEU A 38 -0.24 5.77 -21.95
C LEU A 38 0.35 4.55 -22.67
N ALA A 39 0.17 3.36 -22.11
CA ALA A 39 0.40 2.12 -22.82
C ALA A 39 -0.78 1.88 -23.77
N GLN A 40 -0.67 2.36 -25.01
CA GLN A 40 -1.52 1.86 -26.09
C GLN A 40 -1.10 0.42 -26.39
N ALA A 41 -1.86 -0.54 -25.89
CA ALA A 41 -1.79 -1.93 -26.34
C ALA A 41 -2.57 -2.04 -27.66
N CYS A 42 -1.87 -1.90 -28.79
CA CYS A 42 -2.33 -2.47 -30.06
C CYS A 42 -1.83 -3.91 -30.10
N VAL A 43 -2.73 -4.88 -30.03
CA VAL A 43 -2.39 -6.29 -30.29
C VAL A 43 -3.48 -6.88 -31.17
N ASP A 44 -3.08 -7.26 -32.38
CA ASP A 44 -3.87 -8.10 -33.29
C ASP A 44 -4.00 -9.52 -32.72
N GLU A 45 -5.19 -10.09 -32.87
CA GLU A 45 -5.53 -11.41 -32.36
C GLU A 45 -4.67 -12.54 -32.97
N ALA A 46 -4.02 -13.30 -32.08
CA ALA A 46 -3.79 -14.71 -32.29
C ALA A 46 -4.04 -15.42 -30.95
N ALA A 47 -5.05 -16.28 -30.92
CA ALA A 47 -5.39 -17.12 -29.78
C ALA A 47 -4.22 -18.07 -29.48
N ASP A 48 -3.43 -17.73 -28.46
CA ASP A 48 -2.38 -18.59 -27.93
C ASP A 48 -2.77 -18.95 -26.49
N GLU A 49 -2.85 -20.24 -26.20
CA GLU A 49 -3.33 -20.75 -24.92
C GLU A 49 -2.52 -20.19 -23.75
N ALA A 50 -3.21 -19.55 -22.81
CA ALA A 50 -2.60 -19.01 -21.61
C ALA A 50 -1.92 -20.14 -20.80
N PRO A 51 -0.62 -20.06 -20.50
CA PRO A 51 0.04 -21.08 -19.72
C PRO A 51 -0.53 -21.08 -18.29
N ALA A 52 -0.94 -22.28 -17.83
CA ALA A 52 -1.51 -22.57 -16.51
C ALA A 52 -0.55 -22.34 -15.31
N GLY A 53 0.37 -21.37 -15.39
CA GLY A 53 1.44 -21.10 -14.42
C GLY A 53 1.35 -19.75 -13.69
N LEU A 54 0.30 -18.95 -13.90
CA LEU A 54 0.12 -17.65 -13.21
C LEU A 54 -0.53 -17.76 -11.82
N GLU A 55 -0.96 -18.96 -11.42
CA GLU A 55 -1.57 -19.28 -10.12
C GLU A 55 -0.54 -19.54 -9.01
N ARG A 56 0.62 -18.88 -9.04
CA ARG A 56 1.43 -18.71 -7.81
C ARG A 56 1.13 -17.34 -7.20
N MET A 57 -0.17 -17.06 -7.04
CA MET A 57 -0.61 -16.19 -5.95
C MET A 57 0.08 -16.72 -4.70
N ARG A 58 1.01 -15.96 -4.13
CA ARG A 58 1.58 -16.30 -2.82
C ARG A 58 0.38 -16.58 -1.94
N GLY A 59 0.25 -17.83 -1.48
CA GLY A 59 -0.87 -18.26 -0.65
C GLY A 59 -1.10 -17.18 0.39
N THR A 60 -2.28 -16.57 0.36
CA THR A 60 -2.65 -15.58 1.36
C THR A 60 -2.56 -16.30 2.68
N ASN A 61 -1.53 -15.98 3.48
CA ASN A 61 -1.44 -16.51 4.83
C ASN A 61 -2.80 -16.25 5.48
N PRO A 62 -3.44 -17.27 6.09
CA PRO A 62 -4.76 -17.10 6.64
C PRO A 62 -4.75 -15.91 7.61
N PRO A 63 -5.81 -15.09 7.63
CA PRO A 63 -6.00 -14.05 8.63
C PRO A 63 -5.67 -14.59 10.02
N THR A 64 -4.64 -14.04 10.65
CA THR A 64 -4.10 -14.52 11.92
C THR A 64 -3.86 -13.35 12.85
N THR A 65 -4.20 -13.54 14.12
CA THR A 65 -3.89 -12.62 15.20
C THR A 65 -3.04 -13.32 16.24
N THR A 66 -2.02 -12.64 16.77
CA THR A 66 -1.15 -13.17 17.82
C THR A 66 -0.77 -12.09 18.82
N SER A 67 -0.63 -12.48 20.09
CA SER A 67 -0.19 -11.57 21.16
C SER A 67 1.32 -11.39 21.11
N VAL A 68 1.76 -10.14 21.15
CA VAL A 68 3.17 -9.75 21.08
C VAL A 68 3.52 -8.73 22.15
N GLN A 69 4.80 -8.63 22.45
CA GLN A 69 5.33 -7.53 23.27
C GLN A 69 6.07 -6.54 22.38
N VAL A 70 5.65 -5.27 22.41
CA VAL A 70 6.28 -4.17 21.67
C VAL A 70 7.37 -3.53 22.52
N TRP A 71 8.60 -3.59 22.03
CA TRP A 71 9.80 -3.06 22.65
C TRP A 71 10.36 -1.85 21.89
N ARG A 72 11.23 -1.10 22.57
CA ARG A 72 12.00 -0.03 21.94
C ARG A 72 12.99 -0.61 20.93
N SER A 73 13.10 -0.02 19.74
CA SER A 73 14.18 -0.32 18.81
C SER A 73 15.55 -0.05 19.44
N ARG A 74 16.55 -0.83 19.06
CA ARG A 74 17.95 -0.56 19.44
C ARG A 74 18.49 0.59 18.59
N LYS A 75 19.44 1.37 19.13
CA LYS A 75 19.99 2.57 18.45
C LYS A 75 20.55 2.31 17.06
N ASN A 76 21.05 1.10 16.80
CA ASN A 76 21.67 0.71 15.53
C ASN A 76 20.72 -0.01 14.55
N GLN A 77 19.42 -0.06 14.84
CA GLN A 77 18.47 -0.69 13.92
C GLN A 77 18.05 0.27 12.81
N PRO A 78 17.94 -0.21 11.55
CA PRO A 78 17.50 0.62 10.42
C PRO A 78 16.04 1.08 10.54
N ILE A 79 15.25 0.47 11.43
CA ILE A 79 13.85 0.83 11.69
C ILE A 79 13.68 2.00 12.68
N VAL A 80 14.75 2.49 13.32
CA VAL A 80 14.65 3.51 14.39
C VAL A 80 14.02 4.80 13.88
N SER A 81 14.39 5.24 12.68
CA SER A 81 13.92 6.47 12.03
C SER A 81 12.73 6.24 11.09
N ARG A 82 12.19 5.01 11.03
CA ARG A 82 11.11 4.64 10.11
C ARG A 82 9.85 4.31 10.92
N GLU A 83 8.98 5.30 11.07
CA GLU A 83 7.79 5.22 11.94
C GLU A 83 6.74 4.21 11.44
N GLU A 84 6.84 3.85 10.17
CA GLU A 84 6.01 2.88 9.46
C GLU A 84 6.59 1.47 9.45
N HIS A 85 7.75 1.25 10.09
CA HIS A 85 8.41 -0.06 10.16
C HIS A 85 8.50 -0.62 11.58
N LEU A 86 8.53 -1.94 11.63
CA LEU A 86 8.86 -2.70 12.83
C LEU A 86 9.84 -3.83 12.51
N SER A 87 10.45 -4.39 13.55
CA SER A 87 11.16 -5.66 13.44
C SER A 87 10.41 -6.75 14.18
N ILE A 88 10.40 -7.96 13.64
CA ILE A 88 9.79 -9.14 14.25
C ILE A 88 10.85 -10.17 14.64
N ASP A 89 10.51 -11.00 15.62
CA ASP A 89 11.24 -12.23 15.93
C ASP A 89 11.01 -13.33 14.87
N PRO A 90 11.97 -14.25 14.60
CA PRO A 90 11.81 -15.35 13.66
C PRO A 90 10.58 -16.23 13.88
N ALA A 91 10.09 -16.41 15.10
CA ALA A 91 8.88 -17.19 15.30
C ALA A 91 7.65 -16.59 14.60
N LEU A 92 7.61 -15.26 14.43
CA LEU A 92 6.54 -14.57 13.71
C LEU A 92 6.67 -14.72 12.18
N THR A 93 7.76 -15.29 11.66
CA THR A 93 7.92 -15.50 10.21
C THR A 93 7.06 -16.64 9.66
N ALA A 94 6.42 -17.41 10.53
CA ALA A 94 5.34 -18.31 10.15
C ALA A 94 4.14 -17.56 9.54
N TYR A 95 3.97 -16.27 9.88
CA TYR A 95 2.83 -15.46 9.45
C TYR A 95 3.22 -14.26 8.59
N LEU A 96 4.42 -13.69 8.82
CA LEU A 96 4.88 -12.45 8.21
C LEU A 96 6.30 -12.54 7.66
N SER A 97 6.50 -12.13 6.42
CA SER A 97 7.82 -11.98 5.79
C SER A 97 8.31 -10.53 5.79
N LEU A 98 9.59 -10.32 5.48
CA LEU A 98 10.09 -8.97 5.18
C LEU A 98 9.26 -8.30 4.08
N GLY A 99 8.87 -7.05 4.31
CA GLY A 99 8.01 -6.28 3.41
C GLY A 99 6.51 -6.58 3.55
N ASP A 100 6.11 -7.60 4.33
CA ASP A 100 4.70 -7.80 4.62
C ASP A 100 4.19 -6.72 5.56
N GLN A 101 2.90 -6.43 5.42
CA GLN A 101 2.21 -5.47 6.26
C GLN A 101 1.39 -6.19 7.32
N CYS A 102 1.32 -5.55 8.48
CA CYS A 102 0.49 -6.01 9.58
C CYS A 102 -0.11 -4.83 10.32
N ARG A 103 -1.18 -5.11 11.06
CA ARG A 103 -1.78 -4.19 12.01
C ARG A 103 -1.25 -4.52 13.39
N VAL A 104 -0.79 -3.51 14.12
CA VAL A 104 -0.48 -3.63 15.55
C VAL A 104 -1.55 -2.88 16.32
N ILE A 105 -2.19 -3.58 17.25
CA ILE A 105 -3.34 -3.13 18.03
C ILE A 105 -2.91 -3.09 19.49
N ARG A 106 -2.85 -1.89 20.07
CA ARG A 106 -2.54 -1.71 21.50
C ARG A 106 -3.79 -1.91 22.35
N ASP A 107 -4.88 -1.25 21.98
CA ASP A 107 -6.19 -1.27 22.65
C ASP A 107 -7.31 -1.02 21.62
N THR A 108 -8.57 -1.04 22.06
CA THR A 108 -9.74 -0.74 21.23
C THR A 108 -9.62 0.65 20.59
N GLY A 109 -9.55 0.71 19.26
CA GLY A 109 -9.40 1.96 18.51
C GLY A 109 -7.97 2.53 18.49
N GLU A 110 -7.00 1.85 19.10
CA GLU A 110 -5.59 2.23 19.10
C GLU A 110 -4.76 1.22 18.31
N TYR A 111 -4.80 1.36 16.98
CA TYR A 111 -4.02 0.53 16.08
C TYR A 111 -3.36 1.35 14.98
N ALA A 112 -2.36 0.75 14.35
CA ALA A 112 -1.69 1.32 13.18
C ALA A 112 -1.14 0.21 12.28
N LEU A 113 -0.98 0.54 11.00
CA LEU A 113 -0.35 -0.33 10.02
C LEU A 113 1.17 -0.14 10.03
N TYR A 114 1.88 -1.26 9.92
CA TYR A 114 3.33 -1.31 9.85
C TYR A 114 3.79 -2.28 8.78
N THR A 115 4.97 -2.03 8.26
CA THR A 115 5.69 -2.94 7.37
C THR A 115 6.80 -3.65 8.15
N VAL A 116 6.96 -4.94 7.94
CA VAL A 116 8.07 -5.71 8.52
C VAL A 116 9.36 -5.30 7.82
N GLY A 117 10.14 -4.44 8.48
CA GLY A 117 11.40 -3.92 7.95
C GLY A 117 12.63 -4.76 8.29
N GLN A 118 12.51 -5.64 9.30
CA GLN A 118 13.62 -6.45 9.77
C GLN A 118 13.11 -7.72 10.47
N ILE A 119 13.75 -8.85 10.21
CA ILE A 119 13.63 -10.07 11.02
C ILE A 119 14.85 -10.14 11.91
N ARG A 120 14.67 -10.38 13.21
CA ARG A 120 15.77 -10.39 14.16
C ARG A 120 15.51 -11.42 15.25
N ASN A 121 16.38 -12.43 15.32
CA ASN A 121 16.37 -13.42 16.39
C ASN A 121 16.69 -12.76 17.73
N GLU A 122 15.69 -12.70 18.61
CA GLU A 122 15.86 -12.24 19.98
C GLU A 122 14.97 -13.03 20.92
N ASN A 123 15.58 -13.81 21.81
CA ASN A 123 14.84 -14.43 22.90
C ASN A 123 14.12 -13.33 23.77
N PRO A 124 12.80 -13.41 24.01
CA PRO A 124 11.84 -14.47 23.65
C PRO A 124 11.09 -14.27 22.32
N ASP A 125 10.56 -15.39 21.82
CA ASP A 125 9.97 -15.65 20.50
C ASP A 125 8.65 -14.92 20.15
N SER A 126 8.39 -13.75 20.73
CA SER A 126 7.16 -12.96 20.47
C SER A 126 7.39 -11.45 20.54
N ARG A 127 8.65 -11.04 20.34
CA ARG A 127 9.06 -9.64 20.45
C ARG A 127 8.89 -8.91 19.12
N VAL A 128 8.25 -7.75 19.18
CA VAL A 128 8.25 -6.74 18.12
C VAL A 128 9.07 -5.54 18.59
N ARG A 129 9.89 -4.93 17.74
CA ARG A 129 10.52 -3.64 18.06
C ARG A 129 10.07 -2.55 17.12
N MET A 130 9.92 -1.35 17.68
CA MET A 130 9.48 -0.16 16.97
C MET A 130 10.37 1.03 17.33
N GLY A 131 10.58 1.94 16.39
CA GLY A 131 11.11 3.27 16.66
C GLY A 131 10.24 4.06 17.64
N MET A 132 10.74 5.18 18.17
CA MET A 132 9.93 6.04 19.05
C MET A 132 8.70 6.58 18.32
N GLY A 133 8.88 7.17 17.13
CA GLY A 133 7.77 7.68 16.32
C GLY A 133 6.77 6.60 15.94
N ALA A 134 7.25 5.39 15.62
CA ALA A 134 6.39 4.22 15.38
C ALA A 134 5.47 3.91 16.57
N ARG A 135 5.96 3.95 17.82
CA ARG A 135 5.10 3.75 19.01
C ARG A 135 4.19 4.95 19.27
N CYS A 136 4.67 6.18 19.02
CA CYS A 136 3.87 7.39 19.14
C CYS A 136 2.60 7.34 18.28
N ARG A 137 2.62 6.68 17.12
CA ARG A 137 1.42 6.44 16.29
C ARG A 137 0.34 5.65 17.03
N LEU A 138 0.73 4.80 17.96
CA LEU A 138 -0.16 4.05 18.85
C LEU A 138 -0.47 4.80 20.15
N GLY A 139 -0.07 6.07 20.29
CA GLY A 139 -0.41 6.92 21.43
C GLY A 139 0.55 6.82 22.63
N THR A 140 1.70 6.15 22.50
CA THR A 140 2.66 6.01 23.60
C THR A 140 4.10 5.94 23.12
N THR A 141 5.05 6.45 23.92
CA THR A 141 6.49 6.24 23.68
C THR A 141 7.03 5.02 24.42
N ASN A 142 6.25 4.42 25.32
CA ASN A 142 6.69 3.30 26.16
C ASN A 142 6.56 1.95 25.47
N THR A 143 7.06 0.90 26.10
CA THR A 143 6.83 -0.50 25.70
C THR A 143 5.46 -0.95 26.18
N PHE A 144 4.80 -1.83 25.45
CA PHE A 144 3.44 -2.29 25.76
C PHE A 144 3.19 -3.69 25.19
N ASN A 145 2.14 -4.35 25.68
CA ASN A 145 1.60 -5.56 25.08
C ASN A 145 0.64 -5.17 23.96
N ALA A 146 0.61 -5.94 22.88
CA ALA A 146 -0.22 -5.66 21.72
C ALA A 146 -0.70 -6.95 21.06
N THR A 147 -1.71 -6.83 20.20
CA THR A 147 -2.09 -7.85 19.24
C THR A 147 -1.53 -7.47 17.87
N LEU A 148 -0.80 -8.40 17.25
CA LEU A 148 -0.40 -8.30 15.85
C LEU A 148 -1.42 -9.05 15.00
N SER A 149 -1.91 -8.41 13.93
CA SER A 149 -2.87 -8.99 12.99
C SER A 149 -2.31 -8.93 11.56
N THR A 150 -2.44 -10.02 10.80
CA THR A 150 -2.12 -10.06 9.37
C THR A 150 -3.23 -9.46 8.50
N THR A 151 -4.41 -9.20 9.08
CA THR A 151 -5.52 -8.52 8.41
C THR A 151 -5.26 -7.02 8.41
N VAL A 152 -4.83 -6.51 7.26
CA VAL A 152 -4.52 -5.08 7.05
C VAL A 152 -5.78 -4.29 6.71
N VAL A 153 -6.58 -4.81 5.78
CA VAL A 153 -7.77 -4.17 5.22
C VAL A 153 -9.01 -4.61 5.98
N ALA A 154 -9.87 -3.67 6.37
CA ALA A 154 -11.18 -3.97 6.89
C ALA A 154 -12.09 -4.48 5.76
N GLN A 155 -12.68 -5.65 5.95
CA GLN A 155 -13.59 -6.26 4.98
C GLN A 155 -15.05 -5.97 5.33
N GLY A 156 -15.89 -5.86 4.32
CA GLY A 156 -17.35 -5.75 4.49
C GLY A 156 -17.88 -4.40 4.99
N LEU A 157 -17.01 -3.42 5.25
CA LEU A 157 -17.44 -2.07 5.65
C LEU A 157 -17.74 -1.21 4.42
N SER A 158 -18.81 -0.42 4.48
CA SER A 158 -19.01 0.74 3.61
C SER A 158 -18.00 1.86 3.92
N ASP A 159 -17.88 2.84 3.03
CA ASP A 159 -16.99 3.99 3.25
C ASP A 159 -17.41 4.83 4.47
N GLN A 160 -18.72 4.95 4.71
CA GLN A 160 -19.25 5.64 5.88
C GLN A 160 -18.90 4.89 7.18
N GLU A 161 -19.09 3.56 7.22
CA GLU A 161 -18.73 2.75 8.39
C GLU A 161 -17.23 2.75 8.64
N ALA A 162 -16.43 2.59 7.58
CA ALA A 162 -14.98 2.68 7.67
C ALA A 162 -14.53 4.06 8.18
N SER A 163 -15.18 5.14 7.74
CA SER A 163 -14.92 6.47 8.26
C SER A 163 -15.28 6.61 9.73
N ALA A 164 -16.42 6.09 10.17
CA ALA A 164 -16.84 6.13 11.56
C ALA A 164 -15.91 5.31 12.47
N GLN A 165 -15.30 4.25 11.94
CA GLN A 165 -14.43 3.31 12.66
C GLN A 165 -12.93 3.61 12.49
N ASN A 166 -12.56 4.67 11.76
CA ASN A 166 -11.17 5.05 11.46
C ASN A 166 -10.38 3.97 10.70
N GLU A 167 -11.07 3.21 9.85
CA GLU A 167 -10.51 2.03 9.20
C GLU A 167 -9.78 2.33 7.90
N PHE A 168 -9.04 1.33 7.44
CA PHE A 168 -8.45 1.28 6.11
C PHE A 168 -9.20 0.27 5.25
N VAL A 169 -9.70 0.69 4.10
CA VAL A 169 -10.48 -0.14 3.17
C VAL A 169 -9.87 -0.14 1.78
N GLU A 170 -10.06 -1.25 1.08
CA GLU A 170 -9.69 -1.44 -0.31
C GLU A 170 -10.98 -1.60 -1.12
N ARG A 171 -11.06 -0.93 -2.27
CA ARG A 171 -12.21 -0.94 -3.18
C ARG A 171 -11.74 -1.35 -4.55
N LEU A 172 -12.46 -2.29 -5.15
CA LEU A 172 -12.33 -2.64 -6.55
C LEU A 172 -13.71 -2.46 -7.18
N VAL A 173 -13.78 -1.59 -8.20
CA VAL A 173 -14.94 -1.49 -9.08
C VAL A 173 -14.51 -2.02 -10.43
N ASP A 174 -15.00 -3.20 -10.78
CA ASP A 174 -14.70 -3.86 -12.04
C ASP A 174 -15.94 -4.61 -12.52
N ASP A 175 -16.32 -4.41 -13.77
CA ASP A 175 -17.46 -5.08 -14.40
C ASP A 175 -17.05 -6.38 -15.11
N GLY A 176 -15.76 -6.73 -15.07
CA GLY A 176 -15.18 -7.89 -15.73
C GLY A 176 -15.00 -7.75 -17.24
N HIS A 177 -15.35 -6.60 -17.83
CA HIS A 177 -15.23 -6.32 -19.26
C HIS A 177 -14.07 -5.36 -19.58
N SER A 178 -13.51 -4.70 -18.56
CA SER A 178 -12.37 -3.81 -18.72
C SER A 178 -11.13 -4.53 -19.24
N GLN A 179 -10.60 -4.05 -20.36
CA GLN A 179 -9.45 -4.67 -21.04
C GLN A 179 -8.23 -3.74 -21.14
N SER A 180 -8.36 -2.46 -20.79
CA SER A 180 -7.31 -1.49 -21.10
C SER A 180 -7.09 -0.37 -20.09
N PHE A 181 -8.05 -0.09 -19.19
CA PHE A 181 -7.96 1.08 -18.33
C PHE A 181 -8.38 0.78 -16.89
N ILE A 182 -7.49 1.12 -15.96
CA ILE A 182 -7.77 1.11 -14.52
C ILE A 182 -7.32 2.43 -13.89
N ALA A 183 -8.26 3.11 -13.22
CA ALA A 183 -7.95 4.26 -12.38
C ALA A 183 -7.48 3.75 -11.01
N ILE A 184 -6.31 4.21 -10.54
CA ILE A 184 -5.75 3.76 -9.26
C ILE A 184 -5.59 4.91 -8.28
N ALA A 185 -6.01 4.70 -7.04
CA ALA A 185 -5.78 5.60 -5.92
C ALA A 185 -5.29 4.81 -4.70
N PRO A 186 -4.00 4.45 -4.63
CA PRO A 186 -3.46 3.72 -3.49
C PRO A 186 -3.49 4.52 -2.18
N HIS A 187 -3.73 5.83 -2.27
CA HIS A 187 -3.57 6.80 -1.19
C HIS A 187 -4.86 7.63 -0.95
N GLY A 188 -6.04 7.06 -1.16
CA GLY A 188 -7.33 7.73 -0.97
C GLY A 188 -7.69 8.11 0.47
N GLY A 189 -8.77 8.88 0.61
CA GLY A 189 -9.30 9.33 1.89
C GLY A 189 -8.42 10.37 2.58
N PHE A 190 -8.10 10.16 3.85
CA PHE A 190 -7.26 11.08 4.64
C PHE A 190 -5.76 10.85 4.48
N ILE A 191 -5.35 9.91 3.62
CA ILE A 191 -3.94 9.65 3.33
C ILE A 191 -3.43 10.73 2.36
N GLU A 192 -4.03 10.81 1.18
CA GLU A 192 -3.81 11.84 0.16
C GLU A 192 -5.17 12.28 -0.39
N ARG A 193 -5.64 13.42 0.12
CA ARG A 193 -7.04 13.86 -0.07
C ARG A 193 -7.39 13.96 -1.55
N TYR A 194 -8.61 13.54 -1.86
CA TYR A 194 -9.24 13.61 -3.19
C TYR A 194 -8.61 12.72 -4.26
N THR A 195 -7.56 11.94 -3.96
CA THR A 195 -6.98 11.03 -4.97
C THR A 195 -7.94 9.90 -5.32
N ASP A 196 -8.69 9.42 -4.33
CA ASP A 196 -9.79 8.48 -4.55
C ASP A 196 -10.93 9.09 -5.34
N ASP A 197 -11.38 10.30 -4.98
CA ASP A 197 -12.45 10.99 -5.73
C ASP A 197 -12.07 11.20 -7.20
N GLN A 198 -10.80 11.52 -7.48
CA GLN A 198 -10.28 11.67 -8.85
C GLN A 198 -10.29 10.34 -9.61
N ALA A 199 -9.90 9.24 -8.96
CA ALA A 199 -9.92 7.92 -9.59
C ALA A 199 -11.36 7.41 -9.82
N GLU A 200 -12.28 7.66 -8.88
CA GLU A 200 -13.70 7.36 -9.02
C GLU A 200 -14.35 8.18 -10.14
N LEU A 201 -14.03 9.47 -10.23
CA LEU A 201 -14.51 10.33 -11.31
C LEU A 201 -14.01 9.85 -12.68
N MET A 202 -12.73 9.47 -12.77
CA MET A 202 -12.15 8.93 -14.01
C MET A 202 -12.85 7.63 -14.42
N GLN A 203 -13.03 6.70 -13.49
CA GLN A 203 -13.74 5.45 -13.73
C GLN A 203 -15.18 5.71 -14.18
N SER A 204 -15.91 6.58 -13.49
CA SER A 204 -17.30 6.94 -13.83
C SER A 204 -17.41 7.58 -15.22
N SER A 205 -16.47 8.46 -15.57
CA SER A 205 -16.45 9.15 -16.87
C SER A 205 -16.15 8.21 -18.04
N LEU A 206 -15.50 7.07 -17.78
CA LEU A 206 -15.10 6.08 -18.77
C LEU A 206 -15.84 4.75 -18.58
N ALA A 207 -16.87 4.68 -17.74
CA ALA A 207 -17.59 3.45 -17.44
C ALA A 207 -18.19 2.81 -18.71
N GLY A 208 -18.76 3.62 -19.61
CA GLY A 208 -19.26 3.15 -20.92
C GLY A 208 -18.18 2.66 -21.90
N LYS A 209 -16.90 2.75 -21.52
CA LYS A 209 -15.73 2.24 -22.25
C LYS A 209 -15.03 1.10 -21.50
N GLY A 210 -15.65 0.55 -20.46
CA GLY A 210 -15.10 -0.53 -19.65
C GLY A 210 -13.89 -0.10 -18.83
N ALA A 211 -14.00 0.99 -18.05
CA ALA A 211 -12.96 1.39 -17.11
C ALA A 211 -13.21 0.78 -15.71
N SER A 212 -12.16 0.26 -15.08
CA SER A 212 -12.18 -0.21 -13.70
C SER A 212 -11.52 0.81 -12.76
N SER A 213 -11.73 0.66 -11.45
CA SER A 213 -10.94 1.39 -10.44
C SER A 213 -10.49 0.50 -9.29
N TRP A 214 -9.32 0.81 -8.75
CA TRP A 214 -8.79 0.22 -7.53
C TRP A 214 -8.33 1.31 -6.56
N LEU A 215 -8.92 1.32 -5.37
CA LEU A 215 -8.77 2.40 -4.40
C LEU A 215 -8.38 1.82 -3.04
N CYS A 216 -7.53 2.53 -2.34
CA CYS A 216 -7.22 2.29 -0.94
C CYS A 216 -7.56 3.56 -0.17
N LYS A 217 -8.50 3.52 0.76
CA LYS A 217 -8.95 4.68 1.53
C LYS A 217 -8.61 4.49 3.00
N GLY A 218 -7.88 5.44 3.59
CA GLY A 218 -7.65 5.47 5.02
C GLY A 218 -8.47 6.56 5.69
N TYR A 219 -9.18 6.22 6.76
CA TYR A 219 -9.99 7.17 7.53
C TYR A 219 -9.40 7.46 8.92
N ARG A 220 -9.62 8.68 9.44
CA ARG A 220 -9.40 8.98 10.86
C ARG A 220 -10.31 10.10 11.38
N SER A 221 -10.66 10.02 12.65
CA SER A 221 -11.27 11.08 13.45
C SER A 221 -10.23 11.67 14.42
N GLY A 222 -10.01 12.99 14.34
CA GLY A 222 -9.20 13.76 15.28
C GLY A 222 -7.68 13.74 15.05
N ARG A 223 -7.01 14.75 15.64
CA ARG A 223 -5.54 14.83 15.79
C ARG A 223 -5.21 14.53 17.26
N SER A 224 -4.61 13.38 17.55
CA SER A 224 -4.05 13.13 18.90
C SER A 224 -2.64 13.76 19.03
N GLY A 225 -2.26 14.13 20.26
CA GLY A 225 -1.12 14.99 20.61
C GLY A 225 0.29 14.41 20.40
N CYS A 226 0.40 13.13 20.05
CA CYS A 226 1.49 12.63 19.22
C CYS A 226 0.87 12.43 17.85
N ALA A 227 1.26 13.19 16.83
CA ALA A 227 0.64 13.13 15.51
C ALA A 227 0.52 11.67 15.08
N ARG A 228 -0.70 11.11 15.18
CA ARG A 228 -1.00 9.75 14.72
C ARG A 228 -0.78 9.80 13.21
N ALA A 229 0.44 9.46 12.79
CA ALA A 229 0.80 9.43 11.39
C ALA A 229 -0.16 8.46 10.73
N SER A 230 -0.77 8.91 9.63
CA SER A 230 -1.74 8.18 8.83
C SER A 230 -1.35 6.71 8.70
N ALA A 231 -2.32 5.83 8.44
CA ALA A 231 -2.03 4.59 7.75
C ALA A 231 -1.19 4.97 6.51
N THR A 232 0.13 4.88 6.59
CA THR A 232 1.02 5.47 5.59
C THR A 232 1.01 4.51 4.40
N SER A 233 0.22 4.87 3.39
CA SER A 233 0.00 4.10 2.17
C SER A 233 1.25 3.78 1.36
N SER A 234 2.37 4.47 1.58
CA SER A 234 3.52 4.38 0.67
C SER A 234 4.07 2.96 0.51
N LEU A 235 3.81 2.05 1.47
CA LEU A 235 4.19 0.64 1.36
C LEU A 235 3.05 -0.33 1.06
N VAL A 236 1.79 0.08 1.27
CA VAL A 236 0.63 -0.75 0.88
C VAL A 236 0.68 -0.97 -0.62
N CYS A 237 1.08 0.07 -1.36
CA CYS A 237 1.13 0.07 -2.81
C CYS A 237 2.27 -0.76 -3.43
N SER A 238 3.36 -1.04 -2.71
CA SER A 238 4.51 -1.79 -3.27
C SER A 238 4.23 -3.27 -3.50
N ARG A 239 3.24 -3.87 -2.82
CA ARG A 239 2.90 -5.29 -2.98
C ARG A 239 2.15 -5.57 -4.28
N ALA A 240 1.32 -4.63 -4.75
CA ALA A 240 0.67 -4.70 -6.06
C ALA A 240 1.67 -4.62 -7.23
N ARG A 241 2.86 -4.03 -7.02
CA ARG A 241 3.89 -3.86 -8.04
C ARG A 241 4.76 -5.11 -8.28
N ALA A 242 4.87 -5.99 -7.29
CA ALA A 242 5.84 -7.10 -7.30
C ALA A 242 5.30 -8.41 -7.91
N SER A 243 4.07 -8.44 -8.44
CA SER A 243 3.45 -9.65 -9.02
C SER A 243 3.68 -9.83 -10.52
N ARG A 244 4.42 -8.94 -11.21
CA ARG A 244 4.77 -9.14 -12.62
C ARG A 244 6.14 -9.80 -12.74
N SER A 245 6.14 -11.10 -13.07
CA SER A 245 7.32 -11.78 -13.63
C SER A 245 7.76 -11.08 -14.92
N PRO A 246 9.07 -10.97 -15.21
CA PRO A 246 9.53 -10.51 -16.51
C PRO A 246 9.01 -11.47 -17.60
N CYS A 247 8.49 -10.91 -18.70
CA CYS A 247 8.16 -11.68 -19.90
C CYS A 247 9.35 -12.57 -20.28
N PRO A 248 9.14 -13.87 -20.58
CA PRO A 248 10.20 -14.66 -21.17
C PRO A 248 10.64 -14.02 -22.49
N PRO A 249 11.94 -14.05 -22.83
CA PRO A 249 12.42 -13.55 -24.10
C PRO A 249 11.71 -14.29 -25.24
N ARG A 250 11.29 -13.52 -26.24
CA ARG A 250 10.63 -14.00 -27.46
C ARG A 250 11.51 -15.09 -28.10
N SER A 251 10.99 -16.30 -28.24
CA SER A 251 11.66 -17.35 -28.99
C SER A 251 11.78 -16.88 -30.45
N THR A 252 13.01 -16.70 -30.92
CA THR A 252 13.28 -16.51 -32.34
C THR A 252 13.01 -17.83 -33.03
N SER A 253 11.89 -17.91 -33.74
CA SER A 253 11.62 -19.04 -34.63
C SER A 253 12.67 -19.07 -35.74
N THR A 254 13.42 -20.15 -35.80
CA THR A 254 14.34 -20.45 -36.90
C THR A 254 13.50 -20.68 -38.16
N PRO A 255 13.81 -20.04 -39.31
CA PRO A 255 13.08 -20.29 -40.54
C PRO A 255 13.31 -21.74 -41.01
N ALA A 256 12.22 -22.42 -41.34
CA ALA A 256 12.24 -23.78 -41.88
C ALA A 256 12.91 -23.78 -43.26
N THR A 257 13.96 -24.59 -43.41
CA THR A 257 14.64 -24.87 -44.68
C THR A 257 13.71 -25.68 -45.59
N ALA A 258 13.40 -25.15 -46.77
CA ALA A 258 12.65 -25.87 -47.79
C ALA A 258 13.49 -27.01 -48.42
N PRO A 259 12.89 -28.18 -48.73
CA PRO A 259 13.59 -29.24 -49.43
C PRO A 259 13.74 -28.88 -50.92
N THR A 260 14.99 -28.88 -51.40
CA THR A 260 15.29 -28.77 -52.83
C THR A 260 15.36 -30.17 -53.43
N THR A 261 14.33 -30.58 -54.17
CA THR A 261 14.40 -31.74 -55.06
C THR A 261 14.99 -31.33 -56.40
N TRP A 262 16.14 -31.88 -56.77
CA TRP A 262 16.64 -31.91 -58.15
C TRP A 262 16.24 -33.24 -58.77
N SER A 263 15.54 -33.18 -59.90
CA SER A 263 15.35 -34.28 -60.83
C SER A 263 16.34 -34.13 -61.99
N THR A 264 17.12 -35.19 -62.24
CA THR A 264 17.83 -35.38 -63.50
C THR A 264 17.91 -36.88 -63.79
N GLY A 265 17.54 -37.27 -65.01
CA GLY A 265 17.93 -38.52 -65.65
C GLY A 265 16.98 -39.69 -65.46
#